data_AF-A0A1J9QDU2-F1
#
_entry.id   AF-A0A1J9QDU2-F1
#
_cell.length_a   1.000
_cell.length_b   1.000
_cell.length_c   1.000
_cell.angle_alpha   90.00
_cell.angle_beta   90.00
_cell.angle_gamma   90.00
#
_symmetry.space_group_name_H-M   'P 1'
#
loop_
_entity.id
_entity.type
_entity.pdbx_description
1 polymer ?
#
loop_
_entity_poly.entity_id
_entity_poly.type
_entity_poly.pdbx_seq_one_letter_code
_entity_poly.pdbx_strand_id
1 'polypeptide(L)'
;MGGPDPFRKEREIFKKRKDTVQNKCFELSQCSGAKVYLLINHPERGCFEFNSEAEPPCLVHQENEEFTERKGMLDFAKSPQQKRKLEKLMREYLGKKG
;
A
#
# COMPACT_ATOMS: atom_id res chain seq x y z
N MET A 1 -5.88 -0.58 -36.17
CA MET A 1 -5.20 -1.55 -35.28
C MET A 1 -4.13 -0.79 -34.51
N GLY A 2 -4.40 -0.42 -33.25
CA GLY A 2 -3.42 0.28 -32.41
C GLY A 2 -2.31 -0.70 -32.00
N GLY A 3 -1.06 -0.35 -32.31
CA GLY A 3 0.11 -1.14 -31.91
C GLY A 3 0.27 -1.21 -30.38
N PRO A 4 1.13 -2.09 -29.87
CA PRO A 4 1.40 -2.19 -28.44
C PRO A 4 1.87 -0.85 -27.88
N ASP A 5 1.26 -0.41 -26.76
CA ASP A 5 1.65 0.81 -26.05
C ASP A 5 3.13 0.70 -25.63
N PRO A 6 4.03 1.54 -26.19
CA PRO A 6 5.47 1.45 -25.92
C PRO A 6 5.81 1.71 -24.45
N PHE A 7 4.95 2.43 -23.72
CA PHE A 7 5.17 2.79 -22.33
C PHE A 7 4.48 1.85 -21.34
N ARG A 8 3.82 0.78 -21.83
CA ARG A 8 3.10 -0.17 -20.98
C ARG A 8 4.01 -0.81 -19.93
N LYS A 9 5.21 -1.23 -20.35
CA LYS A 9 6.16 -1.93 -19.47
C LYS A 9 6.63 -1.02 -18.33
N GLU A 10 7.01 0.20 -18.65
CA GLU A 10 7.45 1.18 -17.65
C GLU A 10 6.34 1.54 -16.67
N ARG A 11 5.10 1.71 -17.17
CA ARG A 11 3.91 1.94 -16.35
C ARG A 11 3.65 0.79 -15.38
N GLU A 12 3.74 -0.45 -15.85
CA GLU A 12 3.56 -1.64 -15.01
C GLU A 12 4.68 -1.77 -13.97
N ILE A 13 5.93 -1.47 -14.33
CA ILE A 13 7.07 -1.49 -13.41
C ILE A 13 6.89 -0.43 -12.33
N PHE A 14 6.60 0.81 -12.71
CA PHE A 14 6.39 1.92 -11.78
C PHE A 14 5.27 1.56 -10.78
N LYS A 15 4.11 1.10 -11.28
CA LYS A 15 2.99 0.68 -10.43
C LYS A 15 3.41 -0.41 -9.44
N LYS A 16 4.02 -1.50 -9.91
CA LYS A 16 4.47 -2.61 -9.05
C LYS A 16 5.44 -2.16 -7.97
N ARG A 17 6.41 -1.32 -8.31
CA ARG A 17 7.44 -0.84 -7.37
C ARG A 17 6.85 0.15 -6.36
N LYS A 18 6.02 1.09 -6.83
CA LYS A 18 5.29 2.05 -5.98
C LYS A 18 4.47 1.30 -4.92
N ASP A 19 3.66 0.32 -5.35
CA ASP A 19 2.82 -0.47 -4.45
C ASP A 19 3.66 -1.28 -3.44
N THR A 20 4.79 -1.82 -3.89
CA THR A 20 5.72 -2.56 -3.01
C THR A 20 6.30 -1.66 -1.92
N VAL A 21 6.77 -0.46 -2.26
CA VAL A 21 7.34 0.49 -1.29
C VAL A 21 6.27 0.96 -0.31
N GLN A 22 5.09 1.32 -0.79
CA GLN A 22 3.97 1.72 0.07
C GLN A 22 3.58 0.61 1.07
N ASN A 23 3.51 -0.64 0.63
CA ASN A 23 3.24 -1.78 1.52
C ASN A 23 4.34 -1.94 2.58
N LYS A 24 5.61 -1.71 2.23
CA LYS A 24 6.71 -1.75 3.20
C LYS A 24 6.66 -0.62 4.21
N CYS A 25 6.26 0.57 3.80
CA CYS A 25 6.01 1.69 4.72
C CYS A 25 4.89 1.37 5.71
N PHE A 26 3.81 0.75 5.24
CA PHE A 26 2.73 0.26 6.11
C PHE A 26 3.20 -0.84 7.06
N GLU A 27 3.91 -1.87 6.57
CA GLU A 27 4.47 -2.92 7.42
C GLU A 27 5.38 -2.34 8.51
N LEU A 28 6.24 -1.37 8.15
CA LEU A 28 7.15 -0.70 9.09
C LEU A 28 6.37 0.02 10.19
N SER A 29 5.32 0.77 9.83
CA SER A 29 4.52 1.49 10.81
C SER A 29 3.80 0.54 11.77
N GLN A 30 3.27 -0.58 11.25
CA GLN A 30 2.59 -1.59 12.07
C GLN A 30 3.56 -2.37 12.98
N CYS A 31 4.74 -2.74 12.48
CA CYS A 31 5.67 -3.60 13.24
C CYS A 31 6.47 -2.85 14.30
N SER A 32 6.79 -1.57 14.06
CA SER A 32 7.64 -0.78 14.96
C SER A 32 6.90 0.36 15.67
N GLY A 33 5.66 0.66 15.28
CA GLY A 33 4.95 1.85 15.74
C GLY A 33 5.55 3.16 15.19
N ALA A 34 6.48 3.08 14.24
CA ALA A 34 7.07 4.27 13.63
C ALA A 34 6.03 5.05 12.83
N LYS A 35 6.10 6.37 12.92
CA LYS A 35 5.38 7.29 12.05
C LYS A 35 6.11 7.34 10.71
N VAL A 36 5.41 7.03 9.62
CA VAL A 36 5.99 6.91 8.29
C VAL A 36 5.22 7.78 7.31
N TYR A 37 5.96 8.63 6.60
CA TYR A 37 5.45 9.42 5.49
C TYR A 37 6.24 9.05 4.22
N LEU A 38 5.52 8.80 3.13
CA LEU A 38 6.07 8.50 1.81
C LEU A 38 5.44 9.45 0.80
N LEU A 39 6.30 10.18 0.08
CA LEU A 39 5.92 11.02 -1.04
C LEU A 39 6.68 10.56 -2.29
N ILE A 40 5.94 10.22 -3.35
CA ILE A 40 6.50 9.85 -4.64
C ILE A 40 6.00 10.87 -5.66
N ASN A 41 6.88 11.76 -6.09
CA ASN A 41 6.59 12.70 -7.16
C ASN A 41 7.22 12.17 -8.46
N HIS A 42 6.39 11.77 -9.42
CA HIS A 42 6.84 11.28 -10.71
C HIS A 42 6.38 12.23 -11.83
N PRO A 43 7.30 12.73 -12.68
CA PRO A 43 6.99 13.80 -13.64
C PRO A 43 5.83 13.46 -14.59
N GLU A 44 5.74 12.21 -15.05
CA GLU A 44 4.71 11.78 -16.00
C GLU A 44 3.54 11.00 -15.38
N ARG A 45 3.64 10.61 -14.11
CA ARG A 45 2.69 9.66 -13.48
C ARG A 45 1.96 10.27 -12.30
N GLY A 46 2.35 11.48 -11.88
CA GLY A 46 1.71 12.23 -10.82
C GLY A 46 2.41 12.09 -9.47
N CYS A 47 1.71 12.59 -8.45
CA CYS A 47 2.15 12.59 -7.06
C CYS A 47 1.38 11.52 -6.28
N PHE A 48 2.08 10.77 -5.43
CA PHE A 48 1.49 9.75 -4.58
C PHE A 48 1.97 9.93 -3.16
N GLU A 49 1.04 9.93 -2.22
CA GLU A 49 1.33 10.08 -0.80
C GLU A 49 0.81 8.90 0.02
N PHE A 50 1.56 8.57 1.06
CA PHE A 50 1.13 7.67 2.12
C PHE A 50 1.57 8.27 3.45
N ASN A 51 0.63 8.38 4.38
CA ASN A 51 0.87 8.85 5.72
C ASN A 51 0.28 7.84 6.71
N SER A 52 1.13 7.26 7.57
CA SER A 52 0.69 6.26 8.55
C SER A 52 -0.22 6.84 9.64
N GLU A 53 -0.25 8.16 9.80
CA GLU A 53 -1.08 8.86 10.78
C GLU A 53 -2.29 9.56 10.16
N ALA A 54 -2.44 9.55 8.84
CA ALA A 54 -3.62 10.13 8.23
C ALA A 54 -4.85 9.29 8.61
N GLU A 55 -5.89 9.96 9.10
CA GLU A 55 -7.20 9.32 9.26
C GLU A 55 -7.65 8.74 7.91
N PRO A 56 -8.32 7.56 7.91
CA PRO A 56 -8.81 6.98 6.68
C PRO A 56 -9.63 8.02 5.93
N PRO A 57 -9.48 8.13 4.59
CA PRO A 57 -9.98 9.24 3.77
C PRO A 57 -11.51 9.36 3.71
N CYS A 58 -12.26 8.67 4.58
CA CYS A 58 -13.69 8.81 4.75
C CYS A 58 -14.13 10.23 5.15
N LEU A 59 -13.22 11.12 5.59
CA LEU A 59 -13.57 12.47 6.07
C LEU A 59 -12.93 13.63 5.30
N VAL A 60 -12.16 13.37 4.24
CA VAL A 60 -11.42 14.45 3.56
C VAL A 60 -11.59 14.30 2.05
N HIS A 61 -12.61 14.99 1.54
CA HIS A 61 -12.82 15.40 0.13
C HIS A 61 -13.55 14.41 -0.79
N GLN A 62 -14.87 14.58 -0.76
CA GLN A 62 -15.80 14.44 -1.86
C GLN A 62 -15.30 15.27 -3.08
N GLU A 63 -14.65 14.61 -4.04
CA GLU A 63 -14.55 14.94 -5.48
C GLU A 63 -13.57 13.97 -6.17
N ASN A 64 -13.94 12.69 -6.20
CA ASN A 64 -13.53 11.71 -7.22
C ASN A 64 -14.35 10.44 -6.95
N GLU A 65 -15.56 10.43 -7.51
CA GLU A 65 -16.31 9.20 -7.71
C GLU A 65 -15.47 8.22 -8.56
N GLU A 66 -15.59 6.93 -8.28
CA GLU A 66 -14.82 5.80 -8.85
C GLU A 66 -13.41 5.52 -8.29
N PHE A 67 -13.27 5.26 -6.98
CA PHE A 67 -12.18 4.36 -6.55
C PHE A 67 -12.46 3.54 -5.27
N THR A 68 -13.65 3.68 -4.68
CA THR A 68 -13.99 3.08 -3.39
C THR A 68 -14.42 1.62 -3.43
N GLU A 69 -14.39 0.94 -4.59
CA GLU A 69 -14.76 -0.47 -4.64
C GLU A 69 -13.87 -1.29 -5.58
N ARG A 70 -13.29 -2.37 -5.02
CA ARG A 70 -12.77 -3.60 -5.68
C ARG A 70 -11.28 -3.66 -6.04
N LYS A 71 -10.45 -3.98 -5.03
CA LYS A 71 -9.69 -5.27 -4.94
C LYS A 71 -8.61 -5.26 -3.85
N GLY A 72 -8.03 -4.09 -3.55
CA GLY A 72 -6.82 -4.03 -2.69
C GLY A 72 -7.05 -4.36 -1.21
N MET A 73 -8.12 -3.81 -0.61
CA MET A 73 -8.36 -3.94 0.84
C MET A 73 -8.96 -5.27 1.28
N LEU A 74 -9.64 -6.00 0.39
CA LEU A 74 -10.23 -7.31 0.72
C LEU A 74 -9.28 -8.49 0.48
N ASP A 75 -8.32 -8.35 -0.42
CA ASP A 75 -7.42 -9.45 -0.80
C ASP A 75 -6.32 -9.70 0.25
N PHE A 76 -5.90 -8.67 1.00
CA PHE A 76 -4.97 -8.84 2.11
C PHE A 76 -5.59 -9.63 3.28
N ALA A 77 -6.89 -9.46 3.51
CA ALA A 77 -7.64 -10.22 4.52
C ALA A 77 -7.98 -11.66 4.08
N LYS A 78 -7.79 -12.01 2.81
CA LYS A 78 -8.19 -13.31 2.23
C LYS A 78 -7.05 -14.27 1.89
N SER A 79 -5.77 -13.91 2.03
CA SER A 79 -4.69 -14.90 1.94
C SER A 79 -4.47 -15.58 3.29
N PRO A 80 -4.98 -16.82 3.52
CA PRO A 80 -4.76 -17.52 4.79
C PRO A 80 -3.28 -17.73 5.10
N GLN A 81 -2.41 -17.75 4.09
CA GLN A 81 -0.96 -17.80 4.28
C GLN A 81 -0.39 -16.48 4.83
N GLN A 82 -0.79 -15.32 4.28
CA GLN A 82 -0.30 -14.03 4.76
C GLN A 82 -0.85 -13.68 6.15
N LYS A 83 -2.11 -14.03 6.43
CA LYS A 83 -2.71 -13.91 7.77
C LYS A 83 -1.94 -14.74 8.80
N ARG A 84 -1.67 -16.01 8.53
CA ARG A 84 -0.88 -16.88 9.42
C ARG A 84 0.55 -16.36 9.62
N LYS A 85 1.16 -15.80 8.57
CA LYS A 85 2.50 -15.21 8.65
C LYS A 85 2.53 -13.98 9.55
N LEU A 86 1.53 -13.09 9.42
CA LEU A 86 1.37 -11.92 10.28
C LEU A 86 1.08 -12.32 11.73
N GLU A 87 0.16 -13.27 11.95
CA GLU A 87 -0.16 -13.79 13.29
C GLU A 87 1.06 -14.43 13.98
N LYS A 88 1.89 -15.17 13.23
CA LYS A 88 3.14 -15.75 13.75
C LYS A 88 4.13 -14.64 14.14
N LEU A 89 4.30 -13.64 13.28
CA LEU A 89 5.19 -12.51 13.54
C LEU A 89 4.77 -11.73 14.79
N MET A 90 3.47 -11.45 14.93
CA MET A 90 2.92 -10.76 16.11
C MET A 90 3.14 -11.56 17.40
N ARG A 91 3.02 -12.89 17.34
CA ARG A 91 3.26 -13.78 18.50
C ARG A 91 4.72 -13.77 18.93
N GLU A 92 5.65 -13.79 17.98
CA GLU A 92 7.10 -13.71 18.26
C GLU A 92 7.50 -12.35 18.85
N TYR A 93 6.89 -11.26 18.37
CA TYR A 93 7.14 -9.92 18.91
C TYR A 93 6.60 -9.74 20.33
N LEU A 94 5.38 -10.22 20.61
CA LEU A 94 4.77 -10.12 21.94
C LEU A 94 5.38 -11.10 22.95
N GLY A 95 5.82 -12.27 22.51
CA GLY A 95 6.48 -13.28 23.36
C GLY A 95 7.90 -12.91 23.80
N LYS A 96 8.56 -11.95 23.14
CA LYS A 96 9.90 -11.45 23.54
C LYS A 96 9.87 -10.34 24.60
N LYS A 97 8.68 -9.88 25.02
CA LYS A 97 8.51 -8.86 26.07
C LYS A 97 8.24 -9.45 27.47
N GLY A 98 8.41 -10.76 27.65
CA GLY A 98 8.31 -11.45 28.95
C GLY A 98 9.68 -11.79 29.51
#